data_AF-A0A849SUN3-F1
#
_entry.id   AF-A0A849SUN3-F1
#
_cell.length_a   1.000
_cell.length_b   1.000
_cell.length_c   1.000
_cell.angle_alpha   90.00
_cell.angle_beta   90.00
_cell.angle_gamma   90.00
#
_symmetry.space_group_name_H-M   'P 1'
#
loop_
_entity.id
_entity.type
_entity.pdbx_description
1 polymer ?
#
loop_
_entity_poly.entity_id
_entity_poly.type
_entity_poly.pdbx_seq_one_letter_code
_entity_poly.pdbx_strand_id
1 'polypeptide(L)'
;MFGDASRVIDYYKKRWHIENYFKILKDGGCKVERASLRTFERLEKYITLFSVIAWRIYYVKHLAEAAPDEDSSLSFFRRRITRFENRK
;
A
#
# COMPACT_ATOMS: atom_id res chain seq x y z
N MET A 1 33.70 2.53 -12.72
CA MET A 1 33.91 3.48 -11.60
C MET A 1 32.63 4.16 -11.09
N PHE A 2 31.46 4.05 -11.76
CA PHE A 2 30.20 4.68 -11.29
C PHE A 2 29.10 3.71 -10.80
N GLY A 3 29.37 2.39 -10.79
CA GLY A 3 28.36 1.37 -10.49
C GLY A 3 27.77 1.46 -9.08
N ASP A 4 28.60 1.75 -8.07
CA ASP A 4 28.16 1.84 -6.68
C ASP A 4 27.31 3.09 -6.43
N ALA A 5 27.67 4.22 -7.04
CA ALA A 5 26.90 5.45 -6.97
C ALA A 5 25.51 5.30 -7.60
N SER A 6 25.42 4.62 -8.76
CA SER A 6 24.13 4.32 -9.41
C SER A 6 23.22 3.46 -8.51
N ARG A 7 23.80 2.50 -7.78
CA ARG A 7 23.06 1.62 -6.87
C ARG A 7 22.40 2.38 -5.72
N VAL A 8 23.16 3.30 -5.10
CA VAL A 8 22.64 4.13 -4.00
C VAL A 8 21.47 4.99 -4.47
N ILE A 9 21.57 5.56 -5.67
CA ILE A 9 20.49 6.34 -6.28
C ILE A 9 19.25 5.48 -6.51
N ASP A 10 19.41 4.27 -7.04
CA ASP A 10 18.28 3.36 -7.28
C ASP A 10 17.61 2.87 -5.99
N TYR A 11 18.35 2.72 -4.90
CA TYR A 11 17.75 2.48 -3.59
C TYR A 11 16.96 3.70 -3.10
N TYR A 12 17.50 4.90 -3.27
CA TYR A 12 16.85 6.12 -2.80
C TYR A 12 15.56 6.45 -3.58
N LYS A 13 15.52 6.15 -4.89
CA LYS A 13 14.30 6.29 -5.71
C LYS A 13 13.11 5.50 -5.15
N LYS A 14 13.36 4.37 -4.48
CA LYS A 14 12.30 3.52 -3.88
C LYS A 14 11.77 4.08 -2.56
N ARG A 15 12.41 5.10 -1.98
CA ARG A 15 11.96 5.71 -0.72
C ARG A 15 10.53 6.24 -0.81
N TRP A 16 10.15 6.82 -1.95
CA TRP A 16 8.85 7.47 -2.13
C TRP A 16 7.64 6.54 -1.91
N HIS A 17 7.85 5.23 -2.03
CA HIS A 17 6.83 4.22 -1.76
C HIS A 17 6.25 4.31 -0.34
N ILE A 18 7.08 4.58 0.67
CA ILE A 18 6.61 4.70 2.06
C ILE A 18 5.78 5.97 2.27
N GLU A 19 6.15 7.07 1.60
CA GLU A 19 5.44 8.34 1.67
C GLU A 19 4.07 8.24 0.99
N ASN A 20 4.00 7.57 -0.15
CA ASN A 20 2.74 7.25 -0.82
C ASN A 20 1.82 6.38 0.05
N TYR A 21 2.38 5.38 0.74
CA TYR A 21 1.62 4.56 1.70
C TYR A 21 1.02 5.42 2.83
N PHE A 22 1.84 6.23 3.49
CA PHE A 22 1.35 7.09 4.58
C PHE A 22 0.37 8.16 4.10
N LYS A 23 0.54 8.66 2.87
CA LYS A 23 -0.43 9.57 2.25
C LYS A 23 -1.80 8.91 2.10
N ILE A 24 -1.87 7.66 1.65
CA ILE A 24 -3.13 6.90 1.54
C ILE A 24 -3.76 6.67 2.92
N LEU A 25 -2.94 6.32 3.92
CA LEU A 25 -3.39 6.06 5.29
C LEU A 25 -3.96 7.31 5.97
N LYS A 26 -3.28 8.44 5.86
CA LYS A 26 -3.62 9.68 6.57
C LYS A 26 -4.71 10.49 5.89
N ASP A 27 -4.56 10.80 4.60
CA ASP A 27 -5.42 11.79 3.91
C ASP A 27 -6.06 11.28 2.61
N GLY A 28 -5.35 10.44 1.86
CA GLY A 28 -5.67 10.06 0.48
C GLY A 28 -6.73 8.97 0.34
N GLY A 29 -7.07 8.24 1.40
CA GLY A 29 -8.10 7.19 1.34
C GLY A 29 -8.74 6.89 2.69
N CYS A 30 -7.93 6.49 3.68
CA CYS A 30 -8.44 6.02 4.97
C CYS A 30 -8.80 7.16 5.92
N LYS A 31 -8.30 8.38 5.69
CA LYS A 31 -8.63 9.60 6.44
C LYS A 31 -8.50 9.42 7.97
N VAL A 32 -7.49 8.64 8.39
CA VAL A 32 -7.41 8.13 9.77
C VAL A 32 -7.32 9.27 10.80
N GLU A 33 -6.78 10.42 10.40
CA GLU A 33 -6.60 11.61 11.24
C GLU A 33 -7.91 12.38 11.48
N ARG A 34 -8.97 12.13 10.69
CA ARG A 34 -10.30 12.72 10.93
C ARG A 34 -11.12 11.95 11.97
N ALA A 35 -10.68 10.76 12.35
CA ALA A 35 -11.35 9.98 13.38
C ALA A 35 -11.07 10.62 14.75
N SER A 36 -12.03 11.42 15.25
CA SER A 36 -11.98 12.00 16.60
C SER A 36 -12.25 10.92 17.64
N LEU A 37 -11.28 10.02 17.83
CA LEU A 37 -11.33 8.95 18.82
C LEU A 37 -10.83 9.49 20.15
N ARG A 38 -11.70 9.46 21.16
CA ARG A 38 -11.47 10.04 22.50
C ARG A 38 -10.43 9.30 23.35
N THR A 39 -9.97 8.10 22.95
CA THR A 39 -8.98 7.32 23.71
C THR A 39 -7.91 6.69 22.81
N PHE A 40 -6.70 6.56 23.37
CA PHE A 40 -5.53 6.04 22.66
C PHE A 40 -5.71 4.58 22.21
N GLU A 41 -6.30 3.69 23.02
CA GLU A 41 -6.44 2.28 22.63
C GLU A 41 -7.39 2.09 21.44
N ARG A 42 -8.37 2.99 21.29
CA ARG A 42 -9.28 2.98 20.13
C ARG A 42 -8.55 3.47 18.88
N LEU A 43 -7.70 4.47 19.01
CA LEU A 43 -6.88 4.99 17.92
C LEU A 43 -5.91 3.91 17.42
N GLU A 44 -5.25 3.18 18.32
CA GLU A 44 -4.31 2.12 17.96
C GLU A 44 -5.00 1.00 17.15
N LYS A 45 -6.13 0.49 17.64
CA LYS A 45 -6.92 -0.53 16.93
C LYS A 45 -7.41 -0.05 15.58
N TYR A 46 -7.83 1.21 15.51
CA TYR A 46 -8.31 1.85 14.30
C TYR A 46 -7.19 1.98 13.25
N ILE A 47 -6.04 2.55 13.63
CA ILE A 47 -4.87 2.67 12.76
C ILE A 47 -4.40 1.28 12.30
N THR A 48 -4.38 0.28 13.17
CA THR A 48 -3.99 -1.09 12.83
C THR A 48 -4.88 -1.66 11.73
N LEU A 49 -6.21 -1.54 11.86
CA LEU A 49 -7.13 -2.02 10.82
C LEU A 49 -6.93 -1.25 9.49
N PHE A 50 -6.85 0.07 9.56
CA PHE A 50 -6.69 0.91 8.38
C PHE A 50 -5.31 0.76 7.72
N SER A 51 -4.28 0.39 8.47
CA SER A 51 -2.93 0.11 7.94
C SER A 51 -2.94 -1.03 6.93
N VAL A 52 -3.74 -2.07 7.19
CA VAL A 52 -3.89 -3.24 6.30
C VAL A 52 -4.68 -2.84 5.06
N ILE A 53 -5.73 -2.04 5.21
CA ILE A 53 -6.56 -1.56 4.10
C ILE A 53 -5.74 -0.63 3.19
N ALA A 54 -5.03 0.34 3.78
CA ALA A 54 -4.16 1.27 3.07
C ALA A 54 -3.08 0.54 2.26
N TRP A 55 -2.50 -0.54 2.81
CA TRP A 55 -1.55 -1.37 2.09
C TRP A 55 -2.17 -2.04 0.86
N ARG A 56 -3.43 -2.52 0.96
CA ARG A 56 -4.13 -3.11 -0.20
C ARG A 56 -4.41 -2.07 -1.28
N ILE A 57 -4.87 -0.88 -0.91
CA ILE A 57 -5.11 0.22 -1.85
C ILE A 57 -3.80 0.61 -2.54
N TYR A 58 -2.73 0.77 -1.76
CA TYR A 58 -1.39 1.05 -2.28
C TYR A 58 -0.93 -0.01 -3.29
N TYR A 59 -1.12 -1.29 -2.97
CA TYR A 59 -0.72 -2.40 -3.83
C TYR A 59 -1.50 -2.44 -5.16
N VAL A 60 -2.82 -2.22 -5.15
CA VAL A 60 -3.63 -2.15 -6.37
C VAL A 60 -3.18 -0.98 -7.25
N LYS A 61 -2.96 0.19 -6.65
CA LYS A 61 -2.42 1.35 -7.38
C LYS A 61 -1.07 1.04 -8.02
N HIS A 62 -0.18 0.38 -7.28
CA HIS A 62 1.13 -0.01 -7.79
C HIS A 62 1.05 -1.02 -8.94
N LEU A 63 0.09 -1.96 -8.88
CA LEU A 63 -0.17 -2.87 -10.00
C LEU A 63 -0.69 -2.14 -11.24
N ALA A 64 -1.59 -1.16 -11.06
CA ALA A 64 -2.09 -0.34 -12.16
C ALA A 64 -0.99 0.49 -12.83
N GLU A 65 -0.04 1.02 -12.05
CA GLU A 65 1.14 1.73 -12.58
C GLU A 65 2.11 0.80 -13.32
N ALA A 66 2.26 -0.44 -12.86
CA ALA A 66 3.19 -1.41 -13.46
C ALA A 66 2.62 -2.10 -14.72
N ALA A 67 1.30 -2.23 -14.82
CA ALA A 67 0.61 -2.88 -15.95
C ALA A 67 -0.66 -2.09 -16.31
N PRO A 68 -0.54 -1.00 -17.09
CA PRO A 68 -1.67 -0.11 -17.40
C PRO A 68 -2.79 -0.79 -18.20
N ASP A 69 -2.44 -1.82 -18.99
CA ASP A 69 -3.37 -2.53 -19.88
C ASP A 69 -4.17 -3.65 -19.16
N GLU A 70 -3.85 -3.94 -17.90
CA GLU A 70 -4.57 -4.93 -17.10
C GLU A 70 -5.48 -4.24 -16.08
N ASP A 71 -6.71 -4.73 -15.94
CA ASP A 71 -7.62 -4.23 -14.89
C ASP A 71 -7.10 -4.67 -13.52
N SER A 72 -6.35 -3.76 -12.88
CA SER A 72 -5.66 -3.96 -11.60
C SER A 72 -6.58 -4.45 -10.47
N SER A 73 -7.87 -4.11 -10.53
CA SER A 73 -8.88 -4.56 -9.58
C SER A 73 -9.18 -6.05 -9.75
N LEU A 74 -9.31 -6.50 -11.00
CA LEU A 74 -9.54 -7.89 -11.38
C LEU A 74 -8.31 -8.75 -11.14
N SER A 75 -7.10 -8.26 -11.43
CA SER A 75 -5.86 -9.01 -11.20
C SER A 75 -5.62 -9.26 -9.69
N PHE A 76 -5.89 -8.25 -8.85
CA PHE A 76 -5.83 -8.39 -7.39
C PHE A 76 -6.83 -9.41 -6.86
N PHE A 77 -8.08 -9.36 -7.33
CA PHE A 77 -9.13 -10.28 -6.92
C PHE A 77 -8.84 -11.71 -7.38
N ARG A 78 -8.45 -11.88 -8.65
CA ARG A 78 -8.09 -13.16 -9.26
C ARG A 78 -6.95 -13.85 -8.52
N ARG A 79 -5.89 -13.10 -8.19
CA ARG A 79 -4.73 -13.63 -7.43
C ARG A 79 -5.08 -14.03 -6.00
N ARG A 80 -6.16 -13.48 -5.43
CA ARG A 80 -6.66 -13.86 -4.11
C ARG A 80 -7.49 -15.14 -4.15
N ILE A 81 -8.32 -15.31 -5.19
CA ILE A 81 -9.08 -16.55 -5.44
C ILE A 81 -8.13 -17.71 -5.71
N THR A 82 -7.16 -17.55 -6.62
CA THR A 82 -6.19 -18.63 -6.91
C THR A 82 -5.40 -19.04 -5.67
N ARG A 83 -5.09 -18.10 -4.76
CA ARG A 83 -4.38 -18.38 -3.51
C ARG A 83 -5.28 -19.03 -2.44
N PHE A 84 -6.60 -18.93 -2.58
CA PHE A 84 -7.57 -19.68 -1.77
C PHE A 84 -7.77 -21.10 -2.30
N GLU A 85 -7.85 -21.26 -3.63
CA GLU A 85 -8.00 -22.56 -4.29
C GLU A 85 -6.75 -23.46 -4.08
N ASN A 86 -5.54 -22.90 -4.17
CA ASN A 86 -4.29 -23.64 -3.91
C ASN A 86 -4.04 -23.94 -2.41
N ARG A 87 -4.95 -23.56 -1.50
CA ARG A 87 -4.88 -23.88 -0.07
C ARG A 87 -5.94 -24.90 0.38
N LYS A 88 -6.70 -25.47 -0.56
CA LYS A 88 -7.45 -26.71 -0.39
C LYS A 88 -6.70 -27.84 -1.09
#